data_AF-A0A0F6YML1-F1
#
_entry.id   AF-A0A0F6YML1-F1
#
_cell.length_a   1.000
_cell.length_b   1.000
_cell.length_c   1.000
_cell.angle_alpha   90.00
_cell.angle_beta   90.00
_cell.angle_gamma   90.00
#
_symmetry.space_group_name_H-M   'P 1'
#
loop_
_entity.id
_entity.type
_entity.pdbx_description
1 polymer ?
#
loop_
_entity_poly.entity_id
_entity_poly.type
_entity_poly.pdbx_seq_one_letter_code
_entity_poly.pdbx_strand_id
1 'polypeptide(L)'
;MRADPPACPADPPSDAEVQRRLAWIERQIAPTERDTRWWFTGFLVLHGLLTGVQLTLAISTPDDDARPDFIVNSISSGLGLITMAITTPPILGAGDFVRGLPRDTPEARLDAMRAAERRLQQSAEASGFVRSELSALASALYVEAASLTLLFLGRTSGAFLLAGGGVVLGQGRLLLHPTGAIDAWRTYAARHADAGCESDAPVASAPGPRLAVSPSVPGPGGVGVSLQLAF
;
A
#
# COMPACT_ATOMS: atom_id res chain seq x y z
N MET A 1 -15.18 -1.99 14.27
CA MET A 1 -16.51 -2.09 13.63
C MET A 1 -16.39 -1.48 12.25
N ARG A 2 -16.43 -2.28 11.18
CA ARG A 2 -16.72 -1.74 9.84
C ARG A 2 -18.21 -1.44 9.83
N ALA A 3 -18.59 -0.23 9.41
CA ALA A 3 -19.99 0.03 9.05
C ALA A 3 -20.32 -0.86 7.84
N ASP A 4 -21.54 -1.42 7.81
CA ASP A 4 -22.00 -2.14 6.63
C ASP A 4 -21.95 -1.20 5.41
N PRO A 5 -21.48 -1.69 4.24
CA PRO A 5 -21.44 -0.88 3.05
C PRO A 5 -22.85 -0.41 2.70
N PRO A 6 -23.02 0.84 2.21
CA PRO A 6 -24.32 1.33 1.82
C PRO A 6 -24.92 0.41 0.74
N ALA A 7 -26.16 -0.03 0.94
CA ALA A 7 -26.89 -0.79 -0.07
C ALA A 7 -27.03 0.06 -1.34
N CYS A 8 -26.76 -0.53 -2.51
CA CYS A 8 -26.95 0.17 -3.77
C CYS A 8 -28.42 0.61 -3.91
N PRO A 9 -28.69 1.81 -4.43
CA PRO A 9 -30.05 2.21 -4.77
C PRO A 9 -30.66 1.21 -5.78
N ALA A 10 -31.98 1.04 -5.69
CA ALA A 10 -32.72 0.09 -6.53
C ALA A 10 -32.59 0.40 -8.03
N ASP A 11 -32.51 1.69 -8.37
CA ASP A 11 -32.35 2.16 -9.74
C ASP A 11 -30.90 2.55 -10.01
N PRO A 12 -30.26 1.98 -11.05
CA PRO A 12 -28.91 2.38 -11.43
C PRO A 12 -28.90 3.81 -12.00
N PRO A 13 -27.78 4.54 -11.87
CA PRO A 13 -27.63 5.84 -12.51
C PRO A 13 -27.79 5.73 -14.03
N SER A 14 -28.34 6.78 -14.64
CA SER A 14 -28.44 6.88 -16.11
C SER A 14 -27.07 6.74 -16.78
N ASP A 15 -27.01 6.21 -18.01
CA ASP A 15 -25.75 6.03 -18.74
C ASP A 15 -24.94 7.34 -18.89
N ALA A 16 -25.63 8.48 -19.08
CA ALA A 16 -24.98 9.78 -19.12
C ALA A 16 -24.31 10.15 -17.78
N GLU A 17 -24.91 9.78 -16.65
CA GLU A 17 -24.33 9.98 -15.32
C GLU A 17 -23.15 9.03 -15.09
N VAL A 18 -23.26 7.77 -15.49
CA VAL A 18 -22.17 6.78 -15.45
C VAL A 18 -20.94 7.30 -16.18
N GLN A 19 -21.11 7.80 -17.41
CA GLN A 19 -20.02 8.38 -18.19
C GLN A 19 -19.41 9.63 -17.52
N ARG A 20 -20.23 10.52 -16.95
CA ARG A 20 -19.76 11.70 -16.21
C ARG A 20 -18.90 11.32 -15.01
N ARG A 21 -19.37 10.36 -14.21
CA ARG A 21 -18.68 9.84 -13.03
C ARG A 21 -17.37 9.16 -13.39
N LEU A 22 -17.38 8.26 -14.36
CA LEU A 22 -16.19 7.58 -14.85
C LEU A 22 -15.13 8.58 -15.34
N ALA A 23 -15.53 9.56 -16.16
CA ALA A 23 -14.62 10.61 -16.64
C ALA A 23 -14.09 11.49 -15.49
N TRP A 24 -14.87 11.71 -14.43
CA TRP A 24 -14.40 12.41 -13.24
C TRP A 24 -13.33 11.60 -12.50
N ILE A 25 -13.56 10.30 -12.29
CA ILE A 25 -12.61 9.41 -11.60
C ILE A 25 -11.27 9.37 -12.37
N GLU A 26 -11.33 9.19 -13.69
CA GLU A 26 -10.13 9.20 -14.54
C GLU A 26 -9.30 10.48 -14.41
N ARG A 27 -9.97 11.64 -14.37
CA ARG A 27 -9.30 12.94 -14.19
C ARG A 27 -8.60 13.05 -12.83
N GLN A 28 -9.11 12.40 -11.78
CA GLN A 28 -8.48 12.41 -10.45
C GLN A 28 -7.36 11.38 -10.29
N ILE A 29 -7.44 10.25 -11.01
CA ILE A 29 -6.43 9.18 -10.90
C ILE A 29 -5.07 9.64 -11.42
N ALA A 30 -5.00 10.27 -12.58
CA ALA A 30 -3.72 10.63 -13.21
C ALA A 30 -2.77 11.48 -12.34
N PRO A 31 -3.20 12.61 -11.74
CA PRO A 31 -2.33 13.38 -10.87
C PRO A 31 -1.98 12.61 -9.59
N THR A 32 -2.96 11.93 -8.99
CA THR A 32 -2.75 11.14 -7.76
C THR A 32 -1.72 10.03 -7.96
N GLU A 33 -1.85 9.28 -9.05
CA GLU A 33 -0.92 8.20 -9.39
C GLU A 33 0.49 8.74 -9.62
N ARG A 34 0.64 9.86 -10.33
CA ARG A 34 1.94 10.47 -10.58
C ARG A 34 2.64 10.85 -9.28
N ASP A 35 1.93 11.52 -8.38
CA ASP A 35 2.51 11.99 -7.10
C ASP A 35 2.86 10.80 -6.20
N THR A 36 2.00 9.78 -6.13
CA THR A 36 2.30 8.53 -5.43
C THR A 36 3.48 7.78 -6.06
N ARG A 37 3.63 7.79 -7.38
CA ARG A 37 4.76 7.15 -8.07
C ARG A 37 6.08 7.84 -7.73
N TRP A 38 6.12 9.16 -7.71
CA TRP A 38 7.31 9.92 -7.30
C TRP A 38 7.70 9.62 -5.86
N TRP A 39 6.74 9.69 -4.95
CA TRP A 39 6.96 9.35 -3.55
C TRP A 39 7.46 7.90 -3.39
N PHE A 40 6.77 6.93 -4.00
CA PHE A 40 7.09 5.51 -3.86
C PHE A 40 8.48 5.21 -4.43
N THR A 41 8.77 5.69 -5.64
CA THR A 41 10.08 5.49 -6.28
C THR A 41 11.20 6.16 -5.51
N GLY A 42 10.97 7.39 -5.01
CA GLY A 42 11.94 8.12 -4.19
C GLY A 42 12.32 7.36 -2.92
N PHE A 43 11.33 6.88 -2.17
CA PHE A 43 11.59 6.09 -0.97
C PHE A 43 12.17 4.70 -1.28
N LEU A 44 11.78 4.07 -2.38
CA LEU A 44 12.33 2.78 -2.81
C LEU A 44 13.83 2.91 -3.14
N VAL A 45 14.20 3.93 -3.94
CA VAL A 45 15.61 4.22 -4.28
C VAL A 45 16.40 4.57 -3.02
N LEU A 46 15.84 5.39 -2.12
CA LEU A 46 16.50 5.76 -0.88
C LEU A 46 16.80 4.54 0.01
N HIS A 47 15.84 3.65 0.22
CA HIS A 47 16.09 2.42 0.98
C HIS A 47 17.08 1.51 0.25
N GLY A 48 17.01 1.42 -1.09
CA GLY A 48 17.96 0.66 -1.90
C GLY A 48 19.40 1.14 -1.73
N LEU A 49 19.62 2.45 -1.79
CA LEU A 49 20.92 3.07 -1.57
C LEU A 49 21.42 2.84 -0.14
N LEU A 50 20.56 3.02 0.87
CA LEU A 50 20.95 2.79 2.26
C LEU A 50 21.33 1.34 2.52
N THR A 51 20.52 0.38 2.08
CA THR A 51 20.86 -1.05 2.17
C THR A 51 22.18 -1.35 1.47
N GLY A 52 22.38 -0.84 0.24
CA GLY A 52 23.59 -1.08 -0.54
C GLY A 52 24.85 -0.50 0.11
N VAL A 53 24.78 0.75 0.60
CA VAL A 53 25.90 1.41 1.28
C VAL A 53 26.25 0.68 2.59
N GLN A 54 25.25 0.37 3.41
CA GLN A 54 25.50 -0.32 4.69
C GLN A 54 26.07 -1.73 4.47
N LEU A 55 25.57 -2.47 3.48
CA LEU A 55 26.13 -3.77 3.13
C LEU A 55 27.59 -3.65 2.64
N THR A 56 27.88 -2.65 1.82
CA THR A 56 29.25 -2.39 1.35
C THR A 56 30.18 -2.09 2.52
N LEU A 57 29.76 -1.21 3.44
CA LEU A 57 30.52 -0.88 4.65
C LEU A 57 30.72 -2.09 5.56
N ALA A 58 29.70 -2.95 5.72
CA ALA A 58 29.81 -4.19 6.48
C ALA A 58 30.89 -5.15 5.92
N ILE A 59 31.04 -5.20 4.60
CA ILE A 59 32.02 -6.07 3.95
C ILE A 59 33.42 -5.44 4.00
N SER A 60 33.53 -4.13 3.76
CA SER A 60 34.81 -3.44 3.62
C SER A 60 35.42 -2.95 4.94
N THR A 61 34.65 -2.86 6.02
CA THR A 61 35.18 -2.32 7.28
C THR A 61 36.22 -3.27 7.89
N PRO A 62 37.40 -2.77 8.28
CA PRO A 62 38.38 -3.52 9.05
C PRO A 62 38.04 -3.56 10.55
N ASP A 63 37.11 -2.69 10.99
CA ASP A 63 36.68 -2.61 12.38
C ASP A 63 35.58 -3.65 12.65
N ASP A 64 35.94 -4.70 13.39
CA ASP A 64 35.03 -5.78 13.78
C ASP A 64 33.99 -5.33 14.82
N ASP A 65 34.25 -4.24 15.56
CA ASP A 65 33.25 -3.66 16.46
C ASP A 65 32.20 -2.89 15.67
N ALA A 66 32.56 -2.23 14.56
CA ALA A 66 31.60 -1.52 13.70
C ALA A 66 30.82 -2.42 12.74
N ARG A 67 31.38 -3.57 12.32
CA ARG A 67 30.79 -4.47 11.34
C ARG A 67 29.33 -4.86 11.64
N PRO A 68 28.95 -5.27 12.87
CA PRO A 68 27.58 -5.68 13.13
C PRO A 68 26.57 -4.51 13.09
N ASP A 69 26.98 -3.26 13.31
CA ASP A 69 26.08 -2.09 13.15
C ASP A 69 25.68 -1.94 11.69
N PHE A 70 26.64 -2.08 10.77
CA PHE A 70 26.36 -2.02 9.34
C PHE A 70 25.46 -3.19 8.88
N ILE A 71 25.66 -4.39 9.43
CA ILE A 71 24.79 -5.54 9.15
C ILE A 71 23.36 -5.28 9.63
N VAL A 72 23.18 -4.88 10.90
CA VAL A 72 21.85 -4.60 11.45
C VAL A 72 21.17 -3.48 10.68
N ASN A 73 21.88 -2.39 10.38
CA ASN A 73 21.32 -1.29 9.59
C ASN A 73 20.95 -1.73 8.17
N SER A 74 21.77 -2.55 7.51
CA SER A 74 21.47 -3.10 6.19
C SER A 74 20.20 -3.97 6.22
N ILE A 75 20.05 -4.83 7.23
CA ILE A 75 18.86 -5.68 7.40
C ILE A 75 17.62 -4.80 7.63
N SER A 76 17.71 -3.80 8.52
CA SER A 76 16.60 -2.88 8.81
C SER A 76 16.18 -2.09 7.57
N SER A 77 17.11 -1.52 6.80
CA SER A 77 16.79 -0.83 5.54
C SER A 77 16.25 -1.80 4.49
N GLY A 78 16.75 -3.03 4.44
CA GLY A 78 16.27 -4.07 3.53
C GLY A 78 14.84 -4.52 3.84
N LEU A 79 14.47 -4.60 5.12
CA LEU A 79 13.09 -4.83 5.53
C LEU A 79 12.16 -3.71 5.04
N GLY A 80 12.61 -2.46 5.07
CA GLY A 80 11.88 -1.33 4.48
C GLY A 80 11.54 -1.54 3.00
N LEU A 81 12.49 -2.04 2.20
CA LEU A 81 12.25 -2.39 0.79
C LEU A 81 11.22 -3.50 0.64
N ILE A 82 11.35 -4.57 1.43
CA ILE A 82 10.43 -5.72 1.40
C ILE A 82 9.01 -5.26 1.76
N THR A 83 8.87 -4.46 2.81
CA THR A 83 7.58 -3.89 3.20
C THR A 83 7.00 -3.02 2.08
N MET A 84 7.80 -2.16 1.44
CA MET A 84 7.33 -1.34 0.32
C MET A 84 6.89 -2.17 -0.89
N ALA A 85 7.61 -3.25 -1.21
CA ALA A 85 7.24 -4.15 -2.30
C ALA A 85 5.89 -4.85 -2.03
N ILE A 86 5.69 -5.36 -0.81
CA ILE A 86 4.45 -6.03 -0.39
C ILE A 86 3.28 -5.03 -0.31
N THR A 87 3.55 -3.80 0.15
CA THR A 87 2.54 -2.75 0.37
C THR A 87 2.50 -1.72 -0.77
N THR A 88 2.68 -2.19 -2.01
CA THR A 88 2.61 -1.33 -3.20
C THR A 88 1.26 -0.60 -3.26
N PRO A 89 1.23 0.75 -3.33
CA PRO A 89 -0.01 1.51 -3.30
C PRO A 89 -0.97 1.11 -4.44
N PRO A 90 -2.25 0.84 -4.16
CA PRO A 90 -3.23 0.47 -5.20
C PRO A 90 -3.40 1.54 -6.29
N ILE A 91 -3.10 2.80 -6.02
CA ILE A 91 -3.22 3.84 -7.04
C ILE A 91 -2.17 3.69 -8.17
N LEU A 92 -1.06 2.98 -7.94
CA LEU A 92 -0.06 2.72 -8.98
C LEU A 92 -0.64 1.78 -10.05
N GLY A 93 -0.63 2.20 -11.30
CA GLY A 93 -1.26 1.49 -12.43
C GLY A 93 -2.78 1.66 -12.50
N ALA A 94 -3.41 2.45 -11.62
CA ALA A 94 -4.86 2.64 -11.63
C ALA A 94 -5.34 3.34 -12.92
N GLY A 95 -4.54 4.24 -13.51
CA GLY A 95 -4.90 4.89 -14.77
C GLY A 95 -5.03 3.91 -15.93
N ASP A 96 -4.06 3.01 -16.07
CA ASP A 96 -4.09 1.95 -17.11
C ASP A 96 -5.21 0.96 -16.85
N PHE A 97 -5.40 0.55 -15.59
CA PHE A 97 -6.52 -0.30 -15.19
C PHE A 97 -7.85 0.28 -15.62
N VAL A 98 -8.15 1.54 -15.26
CA VAL A 98 -9.44 2.16 -15.57
C VAL A 98 -9.62 2.32 -17.08
N ARG A 99 -8.59 2.75 -17.81
CA ARG A 99 -8.64 2.88 -19.27
C ARG A 99 -8.86 1.55 -20.00
N GLY A 100 -8.41 0.44 -19.43
CA GLY A 100 -8.57 -0.91 -19.98
C GLY A 100 -9.94 -1.56 -19.72
N LEU A 101 -10.83 -0.93 -18.95
CA LEU A 101 -12.16 -1.48 -18.66
C LEU A 101 -13.07 -1.43 -19.90
N PRO A 102 -13.87 -2.48 -20.19
CA PRO A 102 -14.85 -2.49 -21.29
C PRO A 102 -15.91 -1.39 -21.15
N ARG A 103 -16.32 -0.76 -22.27
CA ARG A 103 -17.26 0.38 -22.27
C ARG A 103 -18.27 0.37 -23.43
N ASP A 104 -18.37 -0.74 -24.15
CA ASP A 104 -19.10 -0.78 -25.42
C ASP A 104 -20.62 -0.71 -25.21
N THR A 105 -21.13 -1.28 -24.11
CA THR A 105 -22.54 -1.26 -23.73
C THR A 105 -22.79 -0.41 -22.48
N PRO A 106 -24.03 0.07 -22.24
CA PRO A 106 -24.39 0.77 -21.00
C PRO A 106 -24.07 -0.03 -19.73
N GLU A 107 -24.30 -1.34 -19.76
CA GLU A 107 -24.00 -2.25 -18.65
C GLU A 107 -22.49 -2.34 -18.41
N ALA A 108 -21.71 -2.50 -19.49
CA ALA A 108 -20.24 -2.52 -19.40
C ALA A 108 -19.70 -1.20 -18.83
N ARG A 109 -20.28 -0.05 -19.21
CA ARG A 109 -19.91 1.26 -18.64
C ARG A 109 -20.24 1.38 -17.16
N LEU A 110 -21.39 0.85 -16.72
CA LEU A 110 -21.76 0.83 -15.32
C LEU A 110 -20.78 -0.03 -14.51
N ASP A 111 -20.41 -1.20 -15.01
CA ASP A 111 -19.43 -2.08 -14.37
C ASP A 111 -18.03 -1.45 -14.34
N ALA A 112 -17.63 -0.77 -15.42
CA ALA A 112 -16.39 -0.02 -15.48
C ALA A 112 -16.34 1.11 -14.44
N MET A 113 -17.43 1.87 -14.30
CA MET A 113 -17.56 2.91 -13.28
C MET A 113 -17.43 2.32 -11.87
N ARG A 114 -18.16 1.25 -11.55
CA ARG A 114 -18.08 0.58 -10.24
C ARG A 114 -16.67 0.04 -9.95
N ALA A 115 -16.01 -0.55 -10.95
CA ALA A 115 -14.64 -1.02 -10.80
C ALA A 115 -13.66 0.14 -10.56
N ALA A 116 -13.83 1.26 -11.25
CA ALA A 116 -13.02 2.46 -11.04
C ALA A 116 -13.25 3.07 -9.65
N GLU A 117 -14.49 3.12 -9.17
CA GLU A 117 -14.84 3.55 -7.82
C GLU A 117 -14.17 2.68 -6.75
N ARG A 118 -14.30 1.35 -6.85
CA ARG A 118 -13.64 0.41 -5.93
C ARG A 118 -12.13 0.62 -5.90
N ARG A 119 -11.51 0.85 -7.06
CA ARG A 119 -10.05 1.09 -7.13
C ARG A 119 -9.67 2.40 -6.44
N LEU A 120 -10.46 3.45 -6.61
CA LEU A 120 -10.24 4.74 -5.94
C LEU A 120 -10.44 4.62 -4.43
N GLN A 121 -11.50 3.93 -3.99
CA GLN A 121 -11.77 3.65 -2.59
C GLN A 121 -10.64 2.87 -1.92
N GLN A 122 -10.21 1.75 -2.52
CA GLN A 122 -9.09 0.95 -2.02
C GLN A 122 -7.80 1.78 -1.89
N SER A 123 -7.56 2.68 -2.86
CA SER A 123 -6.42 3.59 -2.83
C SER A 123 -6.53 4.61 -1.69
N ALA A 124 -7.73 5.14 -1.44
CA ALA A 124 -8.00 6.05 -0.34
C ALA A 124 -7.86 5.36 1.03
N GLU A 125 -8.38 4.14 1.18
CA GLU A 125 -8.27 3.33 2.39
C GLU A 125 -6.82 2.98 2.70
N ALA A 126 -6.05 2.53 1.70
CA ALA A 126 -4.62 2.25 1.86
C ALA A 126 -3.85 3.51 2.29
N SER A 127 -4.11 4.65 1.64
CA SER A 127 -3.49 5.93 1.99
C SER A 127 -3.89 6.39 3.41
N GLY A 128 -5.15 6.20 3.78
CA GLY A 128 -5.68 6.51 5.11
C GLY A 128 -5.06 5.65 6.20
N PHE A 129 -4.85 4.35 5.93
CA PHE A 129 -4.15 3.45 6.84
C PHE A 129 -2.70 3.89 7.05
N VAL A 130 -1.95 4.21 5.98
CA VAL A 130 -0.57 4.69 6.10
C VAL A 130 -0.52 5.96 6.95
N ARG A 131 -1.45 6.91 6.76
CA ARG A 131 -1.50 8.16 7.53
C ARG A 131 -2.15 8.05 8.91
N SER A 132 -2.55 6.86 9.33
CA SER A 132 -3.19 6.67 10.64
C SER A 132 -2.19 6.78 11.79
N GLU A 133 -2.69 7.20 12.96
CA GLU A 133 -1.91 7.23 14.20
C GLU A 133 -1.38 5.84 14.56
N LEU A 134 -2.14 4.79 14.25
CA LEU A 134 -1.71 3.40 14.45
C LEU A 134 -0.45 3.08 13.63
N SER A 135 -0.42 3.46 12.36
CA SER A 135 0.77 3.27 11.51
C SER A 135 1.97 4.08 12.00
N ALA A 136 1.73 5.31 12.46
CA ALA A 136 2.78 6.14 13.06
C ALA A 136 3.33 5.52 14.35
N LEU A 137 2.45 5.05 15.24
CA LEU A 137 2.82 4.39 16.48
C LEU A 137 3.56 3.08 16.23
N ALA A 138 3.06 2.23 15.33
CA ALA A 138 3.71 0.99 14.98
C ALA A 138 5.11 1.22 14.39
N SER A 139 5.26 2.24 13.53
CA SER A 139 6.56 2.63 13.00
C SER A 139 7.50 3.14 14.09
N ALA A 140 7.01 3.94 15.03
CA ALA A 140 7.81 4.44 16.15
C ALA A 140 8.26 3.30 17.06
N LEU A 141 7.35 2.42 17.47
CA LEU A 141 7.64 1.26 18.31
C LEU A 141 8.69 0.33 17.69
N TYR A 142 8.63 0.10 16.38
CA TYR A 142 9.64 -0.69 15.68
C TYR A 142 11.05 -0.06 15.80
N VAL A 143 11.17 1.24 15.51
CA VAL A 143 12.46 1.95 15.55
C VAL A 143 13.00 1.98 16.98
N GLU A 144 12.17 2.26 17.98
CA GLU A 144 12.55 2.28 19.39
C GLU A 144 12.98 0.90 19.89
N ALA A 145 12.21 -0.15 19.60
CA ALA A 145 12.54 -1.51 20.02
C ALA A 145 13.87 -1.99 19.43
N ALA A 146 14.10 -1.71 18.14
CA ALA A 146 15.36 -2.07 17.48
C ALA A 146 16.54 -1.25 18.04
N SER A 147 16.33 0.04 18.33
CA SER A 147 17.37 0.90 18.91
C SER A 147 17.71 0.51 20.36
N LEU A 148 16.71 0.20 21.18
CA LEU A 148 16.89 -0.30 22.55
C LEU A 148 17.63 -1.64 22.58
N THR A 149 17.37 -2.51 21.61
CA THR A 149 18.08 -3.79 21.47
C THR A 149 19.57 -3.55 21.24
N LEU A 150 19.93 -2.59 20.39
CA LEU A 150 21.34 -2.22 20.17
C LEU A 150 21.97 -1.60 21.42
N LEU A 151 21.24 -0.75 22.16
CA LEU A 151 21.73 -0.21 23.44
C LEU A 151 22.01 -1.31 24.47
N PHE A 152 21.12 -2.30 24.59
CA PHE A 152 21.30 -3.42 25.52
C PHE A 152 22.53 -4.27 25.18
N LEU A 153 22.89 -4.35 23.89
CA LEU A 153 24.10 -5.02 23.41
C LEU A 153 25.36 -4.15 23.51
N GLY A 154 25.29 -2.97 24.14
CA GLY A 154 26.41 -2.03 24.28
C GLY A 154 26.75 -1.25 23.00
N ARG A 155 25.89 -1.29 21.98
CA ARG A 155 26.13 -0.72 20.65
C ARG A 155 25.50 0.66 20.51
N THR A 156 26.05 1.63 21.24
CA THR A 156 25.48 2.97 21.36
C THR A 156 25.44 3.75 20.04
N SER A 157 26.50 3.69 19.24
CA SER A 157 26.58 4.34 17.92
C SER A 157 25.52 3.79 16.95
N GLY A 158 25.42 2.47 16.84
CA GLY A 158 24.41 1.79 16.03
C GLY A 158 22.99 2.15 16.45
N ALA A 159 22.72 2.20 17.75
CA ALA A 159 21.40 2.59 18.28
C ALA A 159 21.01 4.01 17.87
N PHE A 160 21.92 4.98 17.97
CA PHE A 160 21.63 6.36 17.58
C PHE A 160 21.47 6.52 16.07
N LEU A 161 22.28 5.82 15.27
CA LEU A 161 22.14 5.80 13.82
C LEU A 161 20.80 5.20 13.38
N LEU A 162 20.39 4.10 14.02
CA LEU A 162 19.12 3.44 13.73
C LEU A 162 17.93 4.29 14.18
N ALA A 163 17.99 4.89 15.37
CA ALA A 163 16.95 5.79 15.87
C ALA A 163 16.81 7.02 14.95
N GLY A 164 17.92 7.72 14.69
CA GLY A 164 17.93 8.92 13.85
C GLY A 164 17.50 8.63 12.41
N GLY A 165 18.12 7.63 11.78
CA GLY A 165 17.79 7.22 10.41
C GLY A 165 16.36 6.66 10.30
N GLY A 166 15.95 5.83 11.25
CA GLY A 166 14.62 5.23 11.31
C GLY A 166 13.51 6.26 11.52
N VAL A 167 13.74 7.29 12.35
CA VAL A 167 12.80 8.40 12.51
C VAL A 167 12.70 9.21 11.22
N VAL A 168 13.82 9.62 10.63
CA VAL A 168 13.81 10.42 9.39
C VAL A 168 13.12 9.67 8.25
N LEU A 169 13.45 8.39 8.05
CA LEU A 169 12.87 7.57 6.99
C LEU A 169 11.41 7.21 7.28
N GLY A 170 11.12 6.73 8.49
CA GLY A 170 9.79 6.29 8.90
C GLY A 170 8.80 7.44 8.92
N GLN A 171 9.12 8.53 9.62
CA GLN A 171 8.26 9.70 9.72
C GLN A 171 8.23 10.49 8.40
N GLY A 172 9.37 10.63 7.72
CA GLY A 172 9.42 11.26 6.40
C GLY A 172 8.51 10.56 5.41
N ARG A 173 8.52 9.22 5.40
CA ARG A 173 7.64 8.42 4.54
C ARG A 173 6.17 8.65 4.83
N LEU A 174 5.79 8.69 6.11
CA LEU A 174 4.41 8.93 6.57
C LEU A 174 3.93 10.35 6.25
N LEU A 175 4.74 11.36 6.57
CA LEU A 175 4.40 12.78 6.40
C LEU A 175 4.29 13.16 4.92
N LEU A 176 5.19 12.64 4.10
CA LEU A 176 5.23 12.93 2.66
C LEU A 176 4.31 12.02 1.84
N HIS A 177 3.58 11.08 2.47
CA HIS A 177 2.65 10.23 1.73
C HIS A 177 1.54 11.09 1.09
N PRO A 178 1.37 11.03 -0.25
CA PRO A 178 0.35 11.80 -0.95
C PRO A 178 -1.06 11.52 -0.45
N THR A 179 -1.91 12.56 -0.39
CA THR A 179 -3.30 12.45 0.07
C THR A 179 -4.33 12.46 -1.05
N GLY A 180 -3.91 12.63 -2.31
CA GLY A 180 -4.82 12.84 -3.44
C GLY A 180 -5.91 11.77 -3.57
N ALA A 181 -5.62 10.51 -3.26
CA ALA A 181 -6.62 9.43 -3.30
C ALA A 181 -7.70 9.61 -2.22
N ILE A 182 -7.29 10.02 -1.02
CA ILE A 182 -8.20 10.30 0.11
C ILE A 182 -9.11 11.46 -0.26
N ASP A 183 -8.53 12.55 -0.75
CA ASP A 183 -9.25 13.79 -1.07
C ASP A 183 -10.21 13.57 -2.25
N ALA A 184 -9.78 12.83 -3.27
CA ALA A 184 -10.62 12.42 -4.40
C ALA A 184 -11.78 11.53 -3.92
N TRP A 185 -11.52 10.46 -3.16
CA TRP A 185 -12.59 9.58 -2.68
C TRP A 185 -13.61 10.32 -1.82
N ARG A 186 -13.16 11.17 -0.88
CA ARG A 186 -14.06 11.99 -0.05
C ARG A 186 -14.92 12.92 -0.89
N THR A 187 -14.32 13.60 -1.87
CA THR A 187 -15.04 14.50 -2.78
C THR A 187 -16.08 13.75 -3.61
N TYR A 188 -15.73 12.54 -4.07
CA TYR A 188 -16.63 11.68 -4.84
C TYR A 188 -17.80 11.18 -4.01
N ALA A 189 -17.53 10.54 -2.88
CA ALA A 189 -18.53 9.97 -1.98
C ALA A 189 -19.48 11.04 -1.41
N ALA A 190 -19.00 12.27 -1.20
CA ALA A 190 -19.86 13.37 -0.77
C ALA A 190 -20.89 13.81 -1.83
N ARG A 191 -20.63 13.53 -3.12
CA ARG A 191 -21.52 13.88 -4.23
C ARG A 191 -22.43 12.74 -4.66
N HIS A 192 -22.06 11.50 -4.31
CA HIS A 192 -22.70 10.29 -4.78
C HIS A 192 -22.95 9.36 -3.60
N ALA A 193 -24.20 9.35 -3.10
CA ALA A 193 -24.60 8.54 -1.95
C ALA A 193 -24.48 7.02 -2.21
N ASP A 194 -24.46 6.63 -3.48
CA ASP A 194 -24.31 5.26 -3.97
C ASP A 194 -22.84 4.87 -4.25
N ALA A 195 -21.87 5.76 -4.01
CA ALA A 195 -20.46 5.49 -4.28
C ALA A 195 -19.94 4.29 -3.47
N GLY A 196 -19.27 3.35 -4.15
CA GLY A 196 -18.66 2.19 -3.50
C GLY A 196 -19.66 1.17 -2.98
N CYS A 197 -20.93 1.27 -3.38
CA CYS A 197 -21.91 0.24 -3.08
C CYS A 197 -21.53 -1.06 -3.79
N GLU A 198 -21.58 -2.17 -3.06
CA GLU A 198 -21.34 -3.50 -3.62
C GLU A 198 -22.67 -4.04 -4.10
N SER A 199 -22.82 -4.20 -5.41
CA SER A 199 -23.99 -4.89 -5.98
C SER A 199 -23.75 -6.39 -5.86
N ASP A 200 -24.76 -7.14 -5.41
CA ASP A 200 -24.75 -8.62 -5.40
C ASP A 200 -24.62 -9.25 -6.81
N ALA A 201 -24.60 -8.44 -7.87
CA ALA A 201 -24.38 -8.90 -9.22
C ALA A 201 -22.96 -9.48 -9.36
N PRO A 202 -22.80 -10.73 -9.83
CA PRO A 202 -21.50 -11.34 -10.00
C PRO A 202 -20.69 -10.54 -11.02
N VAL A 203 -19.70 -9.78 -10.53
CA VAL A 203 -18.70 -9.14 -11.37
C VAL A 203 -17.98 -10.25 -12.11
N ALA A 204 -18.17 -10.32 -13.43
CA ALA A 204 -17.38 -11.17 -14.32
C ALA A 204 -15.91 -10.83 -14.07
N SER A 205 -15.24 -11.69 -13.30
CA SER A 205 -13.88 -11.43 -12.87
C SER A 205 -12.99 -11.54 -14.10
N ALA A 206 -12.31 -10.46 -14.44
CA ALA A 206 -11.15 -10.58 -15.33
C ALA A 206 -10.19 -11.63 -14.72
N PRO A 207 -9.57 -12.50 -15.54
CA PRO A 207 -8.60 -13.48 -15.06
C PRO A 207 -7.39 -12.73 -14.54
N GLY A 208 -7.39 -12.48 -13.23
CA GLY A 208 -6.26 -12.01 -12.46
C GLY A 208 -5.85 -13.11 -11.47
N PRO A 209 -4.56 -13.20 -11.11
CA PRO A 209 -4.08 -14.22 -10.20
C PRO A 209 -4.84 -14.11 -8.87
N ARG A 210 -5.57 -15.17 -8.52
CA ARG A 210 -6.27 -15.27 -7.23
C ARG A 210 -5.37 -15.98 -6.25
N LEU A 211 -5.04 -15.30 -5.17
CA LEU A 211 -4.28 -15.85 -4.06
C LEU A 211 -5.27 -16.45 -3.06
N ALA A 212 -5.45 -17.77 -3.10
CA ALA A 212 -6.31 -18.48 -2.17
C ALA A 212 -5.47 -19.00 -1.00
N VAL A 213 -5.81 -18.58 0.22
CA VAL A 213 -5.25 -19.13 1.45
C VAL A 213 -6.29 -20.08 2.03
N SER A 214 -6.08 -21.38 1.84
CA SER A 214 -6.94 -22.41 2.42
C SER A 214 -6.30 -22.97 3.69
N PRO A 215 -7.02 -23.01 4.83
CA PRO A 215 -6.53 -23.71 6.00
C PRO A 215 -6.54 -25.22 5.72
N SER A 216 -5.36 -25.81 5.60
CA SER A 216 -5.20 -27.26 5.55
C SER A 216 -5.43 -27.84 6.95
N VAL A 217 -6.35 -28.81 7.07
CA VAL A 217 -6.56 -29.55 8.32
C VAL A 217 -5.27 -30.31 8.66
N PRO A 218 -4.67 -30.12 9.85
CA PRO A 218 -3.34 -30.66 10.13
C PRO A 218 -3.42 -32.14 10.52
N GLY A 219 -2.51 -32.94 9.95
CA GLY A 219 -2.07 -34.19 10.57
C GLY A 219 -1.30 -33.93 11.88
N PRO A 220 -1.04 -34.96 12.69
CA PRO A 220 -0.43 -34.77 14.01
C PRO A 220 1.02 -34.30 13.85
N GLY A 221 1.27 -33.00 13.98
CA GLY A 221 2.63 -32.44 14.02
C GLY A 221 2.86 -31.04 13.47
N GLY A 222 1.91 -30.37 12.82
CA GLY A 222 2.18 -28.99 12.37
C GLY A 222 1.06 -28.30 11.61
N VAL A 223 0.94 -26.98 11.82
CA VAL A 223 0.07 -26.10 11.02
C VAL A 223 0.78 -25.82 9.69
N GLY A 224 0.30 -26.44 8.61
CA GLY A 224 0.74 -26.12 7.26
C GLY A 224 -0.16 -25.07 6.63
N VAL A 225 0.42 -23.95 6.20
CA VAL A 225 -0.24 -22.97 5.33
C VAL A 225 0.24 -23.24 3.90
N SER A 226 -0.68 -23.61 3.00
CA SER A 226 -0.37 -23.76 1.58
C SER A 226 -0.83 -22.52 0.81
N LEU A 227 0.10 -21.91 0.07
CA LEU A 227 -0.20 -20.85 -0.89
C LEU A 227 -0.43 -21.52 -2.25
N GLN A 228 -1.62 -21.36 -2.83
CA GLN A 228 -1.89 -21.78 -4.21
C GLN A 228 -2.07 -20.54 -5.09
N LEU A 229 -1.25 -20.47 -6.14
CA LEU A 229 -1.42 -19.54 -7.25
C LEU A 229 -2.24 -20.25 -8.32
N ALA A 230 -3.45 -19.76 -8.58
CA ALA A 230 -4.26 -20.17 -9.72
C ALA A 230 -4.10 -19.13 -10.85
N PHE A 231 -3.76 -19.61 -12.05
CA PHE A 231 -3.72 -18.83 -13.30
C PHE A 231 -5.02 -18.99 -14.08
#